data_AF-A0A151JXJ0-F1
#
_entry.id   AF-A0A151JXJ0-F1
#
_cell.length_a   1.000
_cell.length_b   1.000
_cell.length_c   1.000
_cell.angle_alpha   90.00
_cell.angle_beta   90.00
_cell.angle_gamma   90.00
#
_symmetry.space_group_name_H-M   'P 1'
#
loop_
_entity.id
_entity.type
_entity.pdbx_description
1 polymer ?
#
loop_
_entity_poly.entity_id
_entity_poly.type
_entity_poly.pdbx_seq_one_letter_code
_entity_poly.pdbx_strand_id
1 'polypeptide(L)'
;MRTDVIKNVPLDVSEDDILREFNSYKILSAKRLNIRERKNGELIFTPSRTVMIKFRGQLLPRSIIYLYVNFPIFLYFPRVLICFSCLRYGHVSADCKGKLRCARCRYLPNFR
;
A
#
# COMPACT_ATOMS: atom_id res chain seq x y z
N MET A 1 -13.22 -4.62 9.20
CA MET A 1 -12.65 -4.75 7.84
C MET A 1 -11.15 -4.60 7.96
N ARG A 2 -10.38 -5.50 7.37
CA ARG A 2 -8.91 -5.48 7.43
C ARG A 2 -8.33 -5.54 6.01
N THR A 3 -7.21 -4.86 5.82
CA THR A 3 -6.49 -4.78 4.55
C THR A 3 -5.19 -5.54 4.70
N ASP A 4 -4.95 -6.46 3.79
CA ASP A 4 -3.76 -7.30 3.75
C ASP A 4 -3.16 -7.30 2.34
N VAL A 5 -1.97 -7.87 2.18
CA VAL A 5 -1.29 -7.98 0.90
C VAL A 5 -0.84 -9.40 0.62
N ILE A 6 -1.03 -9.82 -0.63
CA ILE A 6 -0.50 -11.06 -1.18
C ILE A 6 0.63 -10.71 -2.14
N LYS A 7 1.72 -11.46 -2.07
CA LYS A 7 2.90 -11.28 -2.93
C LYS A 7 2.99 -12.43 -3.94
N ASN A 8 3.78 -12.22 -4.98
CA ASN A 8 4.07 -13.20 -6.03
C ASN A 8 2.86 -13.63 -6.87
N VAL A 9 1.81 -12.80 -6.93
CA VAL A 9 0.67 -13.04 -7.83
C VAL A 9 1.12 -12.74 -9.27
N PRO A 10 1.00 -13.70 -10.20
CA PRO A 10 1.30 -13.49 -11.62
C PRO A 10 0.52 -12.30 -12.21
N LEU A 11 1.05 -11.66 -13.26
CA LEU A 11 0.48 -10.43 -13.83
C LEU A 11 -0.74 -10.68 -14.73
N ASP A 12 -0.85 -11.91 -15.23
CA ASP A 12 -1.95 -12.47 -16.02
C ASP A 12 -3.22 -12.68 -15.19
N VAL A 13 -3.10 -12.79 -13.86
CA VAL A 13 -4.27 -12.92 -12.97
C VAL A 13 -4.91 -11.54 -12.75
N SER A 14 -6.16 -11.39 -13.17
CA SER A 14 -6.90 -10.12 -12.99
C SER A 14 -7.41 -9.96 -11.55
N GLU A 15 -7.77 -8.73 -11.19
CA GLU A 15 -8.37 -8.45 -9.88
C GLU A 15 -9.74 -9.13 -9.72
N ASP A 16 -10.49 -9.28 -10.82
CA ASP A 16 -11.77 -9.97 -10.84
C ASP A 16 -11.62 -11.47 -10.61
N ASP A 17 -10.59 -12.10 -11.18
CA ASP A 17 -10.28 -13.51 -10.94
C ASP A 17 -9.98 -13.73 -9.45
N ILE A 18 -9.23 -12.81 -8.84
CA ILE A 18 -8.94 -12.86 -7.40
C ILE A 18 -10.21 -12.74 -6.57
N LEU A 19 -11.17 -11.90 -6.98
CA LEU A 19 -12.44 -11.75 -6.27
C LEU A 19 -13.34 -12.99 -6.39
N ARG A 20 -13.34 -13.67 -7.54
CA ARG A 20 -14.21 -14.83 -7.81
C ARG A 20 -13.64 -16.13 -7.26
N GLU A 21 -12.36 -16.38 -7.49
CA GLU A 21 -11.75 -17.69 -7.30
C GLU A 21 -11.25 -17.89 -5.86
N PHE A 22 -11.02 -16.81 -5.11
CA PHE A 22 -10.58 -16.86 -3.71
C PHE A 22 -11.79 -16.98 -2.75
N ASN A 23 -12.86 -17.67 -3.19
CA ASN A 23 -14.18 -17.73 -2.53
C ASN A 23 -14.18 -18.42 -1.15
N SER A 24 -13.06 -19.02 -0.73
CA SER A 24 -12.90 -19.54 0.64
C SER A 24 -13.08 -18.46 1.72
N TYR A 25 -12.91 -17.17 1.36
CA TYR A 25 -13.11 -16.05 2.26
C TYR A 25 -13.90 -14.93 1.58
N LYS A 26 -14.74 -14.22 2.35
CA LYS A 26 -15.47 -13.06 1.83
C LYS A 26 -14.50 -11.89 1.59
N ILE A 27 -14.05 -11.72 0.35
CA ILE A 27 -13.25 -10.56 -0.09
C ILE A 27 -14.19 -9.43 -0.51
N LEU A 28 -13.86 -8.20 -0.10
CA LEU A 28 -14.59 -6.98 -0.43
C LEU A 28 -14.00 -6.24 -1.63
N SER A 29 -12.67 -6.27 -1.76
CA SER A 29 -11.96 -5.64 -2.87
C SER A 29 -10.56 -6.24 -3.02
N ALA A 30 -10.11 -6.42 -4.24
CA ALA A 30 -8.72 -6.66 -4.60
C ALA A 30 -8.21 -5.46 -5.40
N LYS A 31 -6.93 -5.10 -5.22
CA LYS A 31 -6.26 -4.04 -5.97
C LYS A 31 -4.79 -4.36 -6.15
N ARG A 32 -4.33 -4.48 -7.38
CA ARG A 32 -2.92 -4.65 -7.72
C ARG A 32 -2.17 -3.35 -7.47
N LEU A 33 -1.02 -3.46 -6.81
CA LEU A 33 -0.17 -2.31 -6.52
C LEU A 33 0.77 -2.07 -7.68
N ASN A 34 1.08 -0.80 -7.95
CA ASN A 34 2.03 -0.41 -8.98
C ASN A 34 3.37 -0.03 -8.35
N ILE A 35 4.45 -0.33 -9.07
CA ILE A 35 5.79 0.17 -8.77
C ILE A 35 6.00 1.43 -9.61
N ARG A 36 6.60 2.45 -8.99
CA ARG A 36 7.00 3.68 -9.67
C ARG A 36 8.44 3.50 -10.15
N GLU A 37 8.63 3.39 -11.45
CA GLU A 37 9.93 3.23 -12.10
C GLU A 37 10.31 4.49 -12.86
N ARG A 38 11.62 4.77 -12.96
CA ARG A 38 12.15 5.74 -13.91
C ARG A 38 12.72 4.99 -15.09
N LYS A 39 12.13 5.16 -16.28
CA LYS A 39 12.67 4.66 -17.55
C LYS A 39 12.87 5.85 -18.47
N ASN A 40 14.08 5.99 -19.02
CA ASN A 40 14.43 7.06 -19.97
C ASN A 40 14.13 8.48 -19.46
N GLY A 41 14.26 8.72 -18.15
CA GLY A 41 13.94 10.01 -17.51
C GLY A 41 12.45 10.23 -17.21
N GLU A 42 11.56 9.40 -17.75
CA GLU A 42 10.13 9.45 -17.50
C GLU A 42 9.72 8.58 -16.31
N LEU A 43 8.68 9.02 -15.61
CA LEU A 43 8.08 8.29 -14.49
C LEU A 43 6.97 7.39 -15.01
N ILE A 44 7.19 6.08 -14.94
CA ILE A 44 6.23 5.07 -15.40
C ILE A 44 5.73 4.28 -14.19
N PHE A 45 4.42 3.97 -14.19
CA PHE A 45 3.81 3.09 -13.20
C PHE A 45 3.60 1.71 -13.83
N THR A 46 4.31 0.71 -13.33
CA THR A 46 4.21 -0.67 -13.80
C THR A 46 3.46 -1.53 -12.77
N PRO A 47 2.57 -2.44 -13.20
CA PRO A 47 1.87 -3.33 -12.29
C PRO A 47 2.85 -4.28 -11.61
N SER A 48 2.72 -4.44 -10.30
CA SER A 48 3.55 -5.34 -9.50
C SER A 48 2.90 -6.70 -9.29
N ARG A 49 3.69 -7.66 -8.83
CA ARG A 49 3.20 -8.97 -8.35
C ARG A 49 2.59 -8.92 -6.94
N THR A 50 2.29 -7.72 -6.43
CA THR A 50 1.68 -7.53 -5.11
C THR A 50 0.24 -7.05 -5.27
N VAL A 51 -0.68 -7.75 -4.61
CA VAL A 51 -2.10 -7.42 -4.61
C VAL A 51 -2.55 -7.11 -3.19
N MET A 52 -3.19 -5.97 -3.00
CA MET A 52 -3.85 -5.57 -1.78
C MET A 52 -5.26 -6.13 -1.76
N ILE A 53 -5.65 -6.77 -0.66
CA ILE A 53 -6.96 -7.42 -0.51
C ILE A 53 -7.62 -6.91 0.76
N LYS A 54 -8.92 -6.62 0.69
CA LYS A 54 -9.75 -6.28 1.85
C LYS A 54 -10.71 -7.41 2.16
N PHE A 55 -10.66 -7.92 3.38
CA PHE A 55 -11.56 -8.99 3.82
C PHE A 55 -12.76 -8.46 4.61
N ARG A 56 -13.92 -9.11 4.43
CA ARG A 56 -15.14 -8.92 5.22
C ARG A 56 -15.04 -9.72 6.52
N GLY A 57 -14.16 -9.30 7.42
CA GLY A 57 -13.94 -9.96 8.71
C GLY A 57 -12.75 -9.36 9.46
N GLN A 58 -12.55 -9.82 10.69
CA GLN A 58 -11.35 -9.54 11.49
C GLN A 58 -10.36 -10.71 11.50
N LEU A 59 -10.82 -11.92 11.17
CA LEU A 59 -9.98 -13.13 11.12
C LEU A 59 -9.23 -13.20 9.79
N LEU A 60 -7.91 -13.31 9.87
CA LEU A 60 -7.04 -13.42 8.70
C LEU A 60 -6.79 -14.89 8.36
N PRO A 61 -6.90 -15.28 7.08
CA PRO A 61 -6.26 -16.49 6.60
C PRO A 61 -4.75 -16.37 6.74
N ARG A 62 -4.05 -17.46 7.08
CA ARG A 62 -2.58 -17.50 6.97
C ARG A 62 -2.13 -17.53 5.51
N SER A 63 -2.95 -18.13 4.65
CA SER A 63 -2.70 -18.29 3.22
C SER A 63 -4.01 -18.47 2.46
N ILE A 64 -3.97 -18.24 1.16
CA ILE A 64 -5.05 -18.62 0.24
C ILE A 64 -4.48 -19.52 -0.84
N ILE A 65 -5.26 -20.51 -1.26
CA ILE A 65 -4.90 -21.43 -2.33
C ILE A 65 -5.64 -20.97 -3.59
N TYR A 66 -4.91 -20.84 -4.69
CA TYR A 66 -5.45 -20.52 -6.01
C TYR A 66 -4.72 -21.36 -7.05
N LEU A 67 -5.46 -22.07 -7.91
CA LEU A 67 -4.91 -23.01 -8.91
C LEU A 67 -3.85 -23.95 -8.32
N TYR A 68 -4.13 -24.53 -7.16
CA TYR A 68 -3.23 -25.43 -6.41
C TYR A 68 -1.93 -24.78 -5.90
N VAL A 69 -1.77 -23.46 -6.02
CA VAL A 69 -0.65 -22.69 -5.48
C VAL A 69 -1.05 -22.03 -4.17
N ASN A 70 -0.20 -22.16 -3.15
CA ASN A 70 -0.40 -21.49 -1.86
C ASN A 70 0.23 -20.09 -1.87
N PHE A 71 -0.60 -19.09 -1.60
CA PHE A 71 -0.21 -17.70 -1.46
C PHE A 71 -0.27 -17.26 0.01
N PRO A 72 0.87 -16.97 0.66
CA PRO A 72 0.87 -16.45 2.01
C PRO A 72 0.33 -15.02 2.06
N ILE A 73 -0.46 -14.72 3.09
CA ILE A 73 -0.99 -13.37 3.33
C ILE A 73 -0.08 -12.64 4.31
N PHE A 74 0.21 -11.37 4.01
CA PHE A 74 0.93 -10.46 4.89
C PHE A 74 0.06 -9.28 5.27
N LEU A 75 0.22 -8.76 6.48
CA LEU A 75 -0.45 -7.54 6.89
C LEU A 75 -0.01 -6.36 6.01
N TYR A 76 -0.97 -5.55 5.55
CA TYR A 76 -0.63 -4.31 4.88
C TYR A 76 -0.21 -3.25 5.90
N PHE A 77 1.05 -2.83 5.84
CA PHE A 77 1.53 -1.67 6.57
C PHE A 77 1.47 -0.44 5.65
N PRO A 78 0.58 0.53 5.90
CA PRO A 78 0.54 1.75 5.12
C PRO A 78 1.86 2.51 5.28
N ARG A 79 2.30 3.17 4.21
CA ARG A 79 3.47 4.05 4.30
C ARG A 79 3.17 5.16 5.31
N VAL A 80 4.08 5.34 6.26
CA VAL A 80 4.00 6.45 7.21
C VAL A 80 4.15 7.75 6.43
N LEU A 81 3.12 8.59 6.48
CA LEU A 81 3.16 9.91 5.86
C LEU A 81 3.97 10.85 6.75
N ILE A 82 4.95 11.52 6.15
CA ILE A 82 5.68 12.61 6.79
C ILE A 82 5.48 13.89 5.98
N CYS A 83 5.11 14.96 6.67
CA CYS A 83 5.02 16.28 6.07
C CYS A 83 6.43 16.87 6.02
N PHE A 84 6.96 17.15 4.83
CA PHE A 84 8.32 17.72 4.71
C PHE A 84 8.39 19.20 5.09
N SER A 85 7.26 19.88 5.22
CA SER A 85 7.20 21.28 5.65
C SER A 85 7.31 21.43 7.17
N CYS A 86 6.46 20.73 7.93
CA CYS A 86 6.46 20.81 9.41
C CYS A 86 7.14 19.61 10.09
N LEU A 87 7.55 18.59 9.32
CA LEU A 87 8.27 17.41 9.77
C LEU A 87 7.51 16.60 10.84
N ARG A 88 6.17 16.62 10.78
CA ARG A 88 5.28 15.80 11.60
C ARG A 88 4.68 14.67 10.76
N TYR A 89 4.25 13.61 11.44
CA TYR A 89 3.60 12.48 10.79
C TYR A 89 2.12 12.73 10.51
N GLY A 90 1.54 11.94 9.62
CA GLY A 90 0.09 11.83 9.42
C GLY A 90 -0.49 12.69 8.30
N HIS A 91 0.30 13.54 7.64
CA HIS A 91 -0.14 14.33 6.49
C HIS A 91 1.01 14.61 5.54
N VAL A 92 0.70 14.99 4.30
CA VAL A 92 1.67 15.46 3.31
C VAL A 92 1.79 16.99 3.35
N SER A 93 2.83 17.54 2.73
CA SER A 93 3.06 19.00 2.73
C SER A 93 1.90 19.82 2.15
N ALA A 94 1.13 19.26 1.21
CA ALA A 94 -0.02 19.94 0.60
C ALA A 94 -1.16 20.20 1.61
N ASP A 95 -1.34 19.31 2.60
CA ASP A 95 -2.39 19.43 3.63
C ASP A 95 -1.86 20.09 4.92
N CYS A 96 -0.66 20.64 4.89
CA CYS A 96 0.03 21.15 6.08
C CYS A 96 -0.59 22.47 6.57
N LYS A 97 -1.13 22.45 7.79
CA LYS A 97 -1.57 23.65 8.53
C LYS A 97 -0.54 24.15 9.55
N GLY A 98 0.60 23.48 9.65
CA GLY A 98 1.69 23.82 10.56
C GLY A 98 2.68 24.82 9.97
N LYS A 99 3.53 25.40 10.83
CA LYS A 99 4.63 26.27 10.41
C LYS A 99 5.79 25.44 9.83
N LEU A 100 6.52 26.04 8.88
CA LEU A 100 7.76 25.47 8.35
C LEU A 100 8.77 25.23 9.48
N ARG A 101 9.43 24.07 9.49
CA ARG A 101 10.47 23.72 10.45
C ARG A 101 11.76 23.33 9.75
N CYS A 102 12.89 23.67 10.36
CA CYS A 102 14.20 23.27 9.86
C CYS A 102 14.38 21.74 9.98
N ALA A 103 14.84 21.10 8.90
CA ALA A 103 15.12 19.66 8.87
C ALA A 103 16.21 19.24 9.86
N ARG A 104 17.19 20.12 10.11
CA ARG A 104 18.33 19.86 11.00
C ARG A 104 17.98 20.04 12.48
N CYS A 105 17.40 21.18 12.87
CA CYS A 105 17.17 21.52 14.27
C CYS A 105 15.70 21.47 14.73
N ARG A 106 14.73 21.22 13.83
CA ARG A 106 13.29 21.11 14.12
C ARG A 106 12.62 22.37 14.69
N TYR A 107 13.35 23.47 14.84
CA TYR A 107 12.84 24.79 15.21
C TYR A 107 12.25 25.54 14.01
N LEU A 108 11.51 26.61 14.32
CA LEU A 108 10.99 27.53 13.29
C LEU A 108 12.14 28.36 12.71
N PRO A 109 12.03 28.79 11.44
CA PRO A 109 13.10 29.52 10.74
C PRO A 109 13.56 30.82 11.43
N ASN A 110 12.75 31.39 12.34
CA ASN A 110 13.04 32.67 13.02
C ASN A 110 13.18 32.54 14.55
N PHE A 111 13.40 31.34 15.09
CA PHE A 111 13.83 31.19 16.49
C PHE A 111 15.33 31.47 16.56
N ARG A 112 15.70 32.73 16.77
CA ARG A 112 17.01 33.14 17.28
C ARG A 112 16.92 33.33 18.78
#